data_AF-A0AA86J3C0-F1
#
_entry.id   AF-A0AA86J3C0-F1
#
_cell.length_a   1.000
_cell.length_b   1.000
_cell.length_c   1.000
_cell.angle_alpha   90.00
_cell.angle_beta   90.00
_cell.angle_gamma   90.00
#
_symmetry.space_group_name_H-M   'P 1'
#
loop_
_entity.id
_entity.type
_entity.pdbx_description
1 polymer ?
#
loop_
_entity_poly.entity_id
_entity_poly.type
_entity_poly.pdbx_seq_one_letter_code
_entity_poly.pdbx_strand_id
1 'polypeptide(L)'
;MSKVSNEERAEWAAIALNAYRSEAPRTLFPIPNEFERVRLGVVAAEAMARATRHNPADHVVNDYISAELIIGDLIVYVFHLVDDKVTPDQIIAAAEEMRTPYPVTLTALCTVAAADAGQTAAMLAALMEAAAHFGCDLPETVAQAKDFYEEEKAEEEAEQDA
;
A
#
# COMPACT_ATOMS: atom_id res chain seq x y z
N MET A 1 -22.26 -7.05 -10.43
CA MET A 1 -21.11 -6.12 -10.49
C MET A 1 -20.05 -6.80 -11.34
N SER A 2 -19.42 -6.09 -12.27
CA SER A 2 -18.25 -6.63 -12.99
C SER A 2 -17.16 -6.96 -11.96
N LYS A 3 -16.44 -8.09 -12.12
CA LYS A 3 -15.22 -8.35 -11.34
C LYS A 3 -14.27 -7.18 -11.65
N VAL A 4 -13.69 -6.57 -10.61
CA VAL A 4 -12.67 -5.53 -10.79
C VAL A 4 -11.42 -6.22 -11.34
N SER A 5 -10.84 -5.68 -12.40
CA SER A 5 -9.61 -6.22 -13.00
C SER A 5 -8.36 -5.86 -12.20
N ASN A 6 -7.29 -6.64 -12.38
CA ASN A 6 -5.99 -6.35 -11.75
C ASN A 6 -5.40 -5.02 -12.28
N GLU A 7 -5.64 -4.67 -13.54
CA GLU A 7 -5.31 -3.36 -14.11
C GLU A 7 -6.03 -2.22 -13.40
N GLU A 8 -7.35 -2.31 -13.17
CA GLU A 8 -8.11 -1.29 -12.44
C GLU A 8 -7.59 -1.10 -11.01
N ARG A 9 -7.19 -2.18 -10.34
CA ARG A 9 -6.59 -2.11 -8.99
C ARG A 9 -5.25 -1.38 -9.01
N ALA A 10 -4.39 -1.70 -9.97
CA ALA A 10 -3.12 -1.01 -10.17
C ALA A 10 -3.34 0.49 -10.45
N GLU A 11 -4.34 0.86 -11.26
CA GLU A 11 -4.72 2.25 -11.53
C GLU A 11 -5.16 2.97 -10.25
N TRP A 12 -5.96 2.32 -9.40
CA TRP A 12 -6.40 2.90 -8.13
C TRP A 12 -5.26 3.08 -7.12
N ALA A 13 -4.33 2.13 -7.05
CA ALA A 13 -3.10 2.29 -6.28
C ALA A 13 -2.22 3.43 -6.85
N ALA A 14 -2.21 3.64 -8.16
CA ALA A 14 -1.50 4.77 -8.77
C ALA A 14 -2.11 6.13 -8.36
N ILE A 15 -3.44 6.21 -8.21
CA ILE A 15 -4.12 7.40 -7.67
C ILE A 15 -3.65 7.68 -6.23
N ALA A 16 -3.62 6.66 -5.38
CA ALA A 16 -3.10 6.78 -4.02
C ALA A 16 -1.64 7.24 -4.01
N LEU A 17 -0.80 6.65 -4.86
CA LEU A 17 0.62 7.00 -4.96
C LEU A 17 0.83 8.43 -5.43
N ASN A 18 0.00 8.94 -6.33
CA ASN A 18 0.06 10.34 -6.75
C ASN A 18 -0.35 11.30 -5.62
N ALA A 19 -1.39 10.96 -4.85
CA ALA A 19 -1.77 11.73 -3.67
C ALA A 19 -0.65 11.74 -2.63
N TYR A 20 -0.09 10.57 -2.31
CA TYR A 20 1.08 10.42 -1.44
C TYR A 20 2.24 11.31 -1.91
N ARG A 21 2.64 11.22 -3.19
CA ARG A 21 3.76 12.00 -3.76
C ARG A 21 3.52 13.51 -3.74
N SER A 22 2.27 13.95 -3.84
CA SER A 22 1.93 15.38 -3.83
C SER A 22 2.16 16.03 -2.46
N GLU A 23 2.09 15.23 -1.39
CA GLU A 23 2.22 15.70 -0.01
C GLU A 23 3.51 15.24 0.67
N ALA A 24 4.08 14.12 0.23
CA ALA A 24 5.31 13.58 0.80
C ALA A 24 6.48 14.56 0.56
N PRO A 25 7.35 14.76 1.56
CA PRO A 25 8.58 15.51 1.37
C PRO A 25 9.38 14.95 0.19
N ARG A 26 9.94 15.83 -0.64
CA ARG A 26 10.77 15.44 -1.81
C ARG A 26 12.08 14.74 -1.42
N THR A 27 12.45 14.78 -0.15
CA THR A 27 13.60 14.06 0.39
C THR A 27 13.25 12.59 0.56
N LEU A 28 14.01 11.73 -0.12
CA LEU A 28 13.70 10.32 -0.32
C LEU A 28 13.77 9.42 0.92
N PHE A 29 14.24 9.88 2.10
CA PHE A 29 14.55 8.98 3.23
C PHE A 29 14.51 9.63 4.62
N PRO A 30 14.32 8.81 5.67
CA PRO A 30 13.01 8.44 6.21
C PRO A 30 12.31 9.66 6.81
N ILE A 31 10.99 9.72 6.66
CA ILE A 31 10.17 10.76 7.30
C ILE A 31 10.34 10.60 8.82
N PRO A 32 10.99 11.54 9.52
CA PRO A 32 11.42 11.30 10.90
C PRO A 32 10.26 11.24 11.90
N ASN A 33 9.05 11.58 11.48
CA ASN A 33 7.89 11.71 12.36
C ASN A 33 6.83 10.65 12.05
N GLU A 34 6.55 9.79 13.02
CA GLU A 34 5.49 8.78 12.97
C GLU A 34 4.13 9.39 12.61
N PHE A 35 3.76 10.52 13.22
CA PHE A 35 2.50 11.21 12.92
C PHE A 35 2.42 11.66 11.46
N GLU A 36 3.56 12.05 10.86
CA GLU A 36 3.60 12.45 9.46
C GLU A 36 3.46 11.24 8.53
N ARG A 37 4.01 10.07 8.92
CA ARG A 37 3.79 8.81 8.18
C ARG A 37 2.33 8.38 8.25
N VAL A 38 1.71 8.43 9.43
CA VAL A 38 0.27 8.15 9.59
C VAL A 38 -0.56 9.08 8.70
N ARG A 39 -0.30 10.38 8.76
CA ARG A 39 -1.00 11.39 7.95
C ARG A 39 -0.90 11.09 6.44
N LEU A 40 0.29 10.75 5.95
CA LEU A 40 0.50 10.41 4.54
C LEU A 40 -0.15 9.09 4.14
N GLY A 41 -0.19 8.10 5.02
CA GLY A 41 -0.92 6.85 4.80
C GLY A 41 -2.42 7.11 4.65
N VAL A 42 -3.00 7.92 5.54
CA VAL A 42 -4.41 8.34 5.45
C VAL A 42 -4.70 9.09 4.15
N VAL A 43 -3.86 10.05 3.77
CA VAL A 43 -4.03 10.80 2.51
C VAL A 43 -4.07 9.88 1.29
N ALA A 44 -3.17 8.89 1.23
CA ALA A 44 -3.13 7.91 0.15
C ALA A 44 -4.39 7.03 0.15
N ALA A 45 -4.77 6.50 1.31
CA ALA A 45 -5.94 5.64 1.49
C ALA A 45 -7.24 6.35 1.09
N GLU A 46 -7.46 7.57 1.58
CA GLU A 46 -8.66 8.34 1.26
C GLU A 46 -8.70 8.78 -0.21
N ALA A 47 -7.55 9.01 -0.84
CA ALA A 47 -7.49 9.32 -2.27
C ALA A 47 -7.98 8.13 -3.12
N MET A 48 -7.57 6.91 -2.76
CA MET A 48 -8.12 5.69 -3.38
C MET A 48 -9.60 5.55 -3.06
N ALA A 49 -10.01 5.73 -1.81
CA ALA A 49 -11.40 5.61 -1.39
C ALA A 49 -12.34 6.54 -2.18
N ARG A 50 -11.92 7.79 -2.43
CA ARG A 50 -12.65 8.75 -3.28
C ARG A 50 -12.81 8.29 -4.73
N ALA A 51 -11.86 7.50 -5.24
CA ALA A 51 -11.91 6.97 -6.60
C ALA A 51 -12.76 5.70 -6.73
N THR A 52 -12.82 4.88 -5.68
CA THR A 52 -13.41 3.53 -5.74
C THR A 52 -14.78 3.40 -5.09
N ARG A 53 -15.11 4.24 -4.11
CA ARG A 53 -16.34 4.11 -3.31
C ARG A 53 -17.38 5.14 -3.70
N HIS A 54 -18.63 4.70 -3.79
CA HIS A 54 -19.74 5.57 -4.18
C HIS A 54 -20.26 6.47 -3.06
N ASN A 55 -20.24 5.98 -1.81
CA ASN A 55 -20.76 6.73 -0.68
C ASN A 55 -19.64 7.61 -0.09
N PRO A 56 -19.85 8.94 0.02
CA PRO A 56 -18.87 9.83 0.63
C PRO A 56 -18.49 9.49 2.06
N ALA A 57 -19.38 8.82 2.81
CA ALA A 57 -19.05 8.36 4.17
C ALA A 57 -17.90 7.35 4.18
N ASP A 58 -17.71 6.61 3.09
CA ASP A 58 -16.68 5.58 2.97
C ASP A 58 -15.37 6.16 2.39
N HIS A 59 -15.27 7.49 2.21
CA HIS A 59 -14.08 8.17 1.68
C HIS A 59 -13.05 8.51 2.75
N VAL A 60 -13.41 8.38 4.03
CA VAL A 60 -12.66 8.90 5.17
C VAL A 60 -12.15 7.74 6.02
N VAL A 61 -10.88 7.79 6.42
CA VAL A 61 -10.30 6.84 7.36
C VAL A 61 -10.26 7.49 8.74
N ASN A 62 -11.17 7.10 9.63
CA ASN A 62 -11.31 7.74 10.94
C ASN A 62 -11.53 6.75 12.10
N ASP A 63 -11.63 5.46 11.81
CA ASP A 63 -11.81 4.41 12.79
C ASP A 63 -11.18 3.10 12.31
N TYR A 64 -11.22 2.08 13.18
CA TYR A 64 -10.72 0.75 12.89
C TYR A 64 -11.35 0.12 11.63
N ILE A 65 -12.68 0.23 11.47
CA ILE A 65 -13.41 -0.46 10.41
C ILE A 65 -13.07 0.14 9.05
N SER A 66 -13.06 1.47 8.96
CA SER A 66 -12.66 2.19 7.75
C SER A 66 -11.19 1.95 7.41
N ALA A 67 -10.31 1.87 8.40
CA ALA A 67 -8.90 1.53 8.19
C ALA A 67 -8.72 0.10 7.65
N GLU A 68 -9.32 -0.90 8.30
CA GLU A 68 -9.24 -2.31 7.89
C GLU A 68 -9.71 -2.49 6.44
N LEU A 69 -10.82 -1.86 6.05
CA LEU A 69 -11.34 -1.95 4.70
C LEU A 69 -10.49 -1.15 3.69
N ILE A 70 -10.29 0.15 3.92
CA ILE A 70 -9.69 1.04 2.91
C ILE A 70 -8.18 0.80 2.79
N ILE A 71 -7.48 0.69 3.93
CA ILE A 71 -6.03 0.45 3.92
C ILE A 71 -5.74 -0.99 3.53
N GLY A 72 -6.53 -1.97 4.00
CA GLY A 72 -6.41 -3.37 3.58
C GLY A 72 -6.51 -3.52 2.06
N ASP A 73 -7.57 -2.97 1.45
CA ASP A 73 -7.72 -2.94 -0.01
C ASP A 73 -6.51 -2.30 -0.70
N LEU A 74 -6.05 -1.16 -0.19
CA LEU A 74 -4.94 -0.44 -0.82
C LEU A 74 -3.62 -1.21 -0.73
N ILE A 75 -3.37 -1.97 0.35
CA ILE A 75 -2.17 -2.81 0.46
C ILE A 75 -2.20 -3.90 -0.62
N VAL A 76 -3.36 -4.54 -0.86
CA VAL A 76 -3.52 -5.48 -2.00
C VAL A 76 -3.19 -4.79 -3.31
N TYR A 77 -3.76 -3.61 -3.55
CA TYR A 77 -3.60 -2.91 -4.83
C TYR A 77 -2.18 -2.40 -5.06
N VAL A 78 -1.42 -2.17 -3.99
CA VAL A 78 0.02 -1.88 -4.06
C VAL A 78 0.79 -3.04 -4.70
N PHE A 79 0.42 -4.29 -4.44
CA PHE A 79 1.06 -5.45 -5.07
C PHE A 79 0.78 -5.49 -6.57
N HIS A 80 -0.48 -5.28 -6.98
CA HIS A 80 -0.83 -5.12 -8.41
C HIS A 80 -0.08 -3.98 -9.10
N LEU A 81 0.15 -2.86 -8.42
CA LEU A 81 0.91 -1.72 -8.96
C LEU A 81 2.39 -2.04 -9.27
N VAL A 82 2.96 -3.05 -8.62
CA VAL A 82 4.40 -3.37 -8.70
C VAL A 82 4.70 -4.76 -9.21
N ASP A 83 3.71 -5.54 -9.67
CA ASP A 83 3.86 -6.96 -10.00
C ASP A 83 5.03 -7.23 -10.96
N ASP A 84 5.18 -6.42 -12.01
CA ASP A 84 6.27 -6.58 -12.99
C ASP A 84 7.66 -6.11 -12.50
N LYS A 85 7.74 -5.53 -11.31
CA LYS A 85 8.94 -4.85 -10.81
C LYS A 85 9.57 -5.58 -9.62
N VAL A 86 8.75 -5.94 -8.64
CA VAL A 86 9.19 -6.53 -7.37
C VAL A 86 8.12 -7.45 -6.81
N THR A 87 8.54 -8.46 -6.03
CA THR A 87 7.59 -9.36 -5.36
C THR A 87 6.94 -8.69 -4.15
N PRO A 88 5.78 -9.19 -3.67
CA PRO A 88 5.15 -8.71 -2.43
C PRO A 88 6.13 -8.72 -1.25
N ASP A 89 6.89 -9.80 -1.06
CA ASP A 89 7.87 -9.91 0.02
C ASP A 89 8.98 -8.85 -0.06
N GLN A 90 9.44 -8.52 -1.26
CA GLN A 90 10.49 -7.49 -1.45
C GLN A 90 9.98 -6.10 -1.07
N ILE A 91 8.76 -5.74 -1.48
CA ILE A 91 8.19 -4.43 -1.17
C ILE A 91 7.77 -4.31 0.30
N ILE A 92 7.26 -5.39 0.91
CA ILE A 92 6.95 -5.45 2.34
C ILE A 92 8.24 -5.26 3.16
N ALA A 93 9.32 -5.98 2.82
CA ALA A 93 10.59 -5.85 3.52
C ALA A 93 11.17 -4.42 3.43
N ALA A 94 11.06 -3.79 2.26
CA ALA A 94 11.48 -2.39 2.08
C ALA A 94 10.63 -1.41 2.92
N ALA A 95 9.32 -1.65 3.02
CA ALA A 95 8.42 -0.83 3.85
C ALA A 95 8.71 -0.99 5.35
N GLU A 96 9.01 -2.21 5.81
CA GLU A 96 9.42 -2.48 7.19
C GLU A 96 10.75 -1.80 7.55
N GLU A 97 11.75 -1.82 6.64
CA GLU A 97 13.00 -1.08 6.83
C GLU A 97 12.73 0.42 7.07
N MET A 98 11.79 1.02 6.33
CA MET A 98 11.46 2.45 6.51
C MET A 98 10.78 2.81 7.83
N ARG A 99 10.13 1.83 8.47
CA ARG A 99 9.43 2.01 9.76
C ARG A 99 10.33 1.72 10.96
N THR A 100 11.45 1.05 10.73
CA THR A 100 12.39 0.67 11.78
C THR A 100 13.09 1.90 12.37
N PRO A 101 13.17 2.03 13.72
CA PRO A 101 13.94 3.11 14.34
C PRO A 101 15.44 2.96 14.05
N TYR A 102 16.17 4.09 14.03
CA TYR A 102 17.61 4.08 13.78
C TYR A 102 18.39 3.17 14.77
N PRO A 103 19.38 2.38 14.32
CA PRO A 103 19.93 2.31 12.96
C PRO A 103 19.07 1.49 11.99
N VAL A 104 18.90 2.01 10.78
CA VAL A 104 18.14 1.37 9.71
C VAL A 104 19.10 0.72 8.71
N THR A 105 18.87 -0.54 8.37
CA THR A 105 19.45 -1.15 7.17
C THR A 105 18.59 -0.77 5.99
N LEU A 106 19.16 -0.22 4.91
CA LEU A 106 18.41 0.22 3.73
C LEU A 106 18.57 -0.78 2.56
N THR A 107 18.76 -2.07 2.85
CA THR A 107 19.15 -3.06 1.84
C THR A 107 17.97 -3.44 0.98
N ALA A 108 16.85 -3.80 1.59
CA ALA A 108 15.60 -4.09 0.87
C ALA A 108 15.12 -2.83 0.14
N LEU A 109 15.24 -1.66 0.78
CA LEU A 109 14.89 -0.39 0.17
C LEU A 109 15.74 -0.07 -1.08
N CYS A 110 17.06 -0.23 -1.01
CA CYS A 110 17.92 -0.05 -2.19
C CYS A 110 17.54 -1.01 -3.32
N THR A 111 17.15 -2.24 -2.99
CA THR A 111 16.73 -3.26 -3.96
C THR A 111 15.48 -2.82 -4.72
N VAL A 112 14.43 -2.42 -4.01
CA VAL A 112 13.17 -1.97 -4.66
C VAL A 112 13.31 -0.61 -5.33
N ALA A 113 14.19 0.26 -4.83
CA ALA A 113 14.48 1.55 -5.47
C ALA A 113 15.15 1.38 -6.83
N ALA A 114 16.03 0.38 -6.99
CA ALA A 114 16.65 0.05 -8.27
C ALA A 114 15.64 -0.48 -9.32
N ALA A 115 14.47 -0.94 -8.88
CA ALA A 115 13.35 -1.37 -9.72
C ALA A 115 12.24 -0.29 -9.85
N ASP A 116 12.55 0.98 -9.56
CA ASP A 116 11.59 2.10 -9.60
C ASP A 116 10.36 1.94 -8.67
N ALA A 117 10.49 1.15 -7.59
CA ALA A 117 9.43 0.90 -6.62
C ALA A 117 9.66 1.57 -5.25
N GLY A 118 10.72 2.38 -5.10
CA GLY A 118 11.08 3.01 -3.81
C GLY A 118 10.01 3.93 -3.22
N GLN A 119 9.33 4.72 -4.05
CA GLN A 119 8.21 5.57 -3.59
C GLN A 119 6.97 4.75 -3.23
N THR A 120 6.75 3.63 -3.91
CA THR A 120 5.66 2.71 -3.56
C THR A 120 5.93 2.03 -2.22
N ALA A 121 7.17 1.61 -1.95
CA ALA A 121 7.57 1.11 -0.64
C ALA A 121 7.39 2.17 0.46
N ALA A 122 7.66 3.45 0.18
CA ALA A 122 7.43 4.55 1.12
C ALA A 122 5.95 4.78 1.43
N MET A 123 5.09 4.68 0.41
CA MET A 123 3.66 4.71 0.60
C MET A 123 3.18 3.51 1.41
N LEU A 124 3.65 2.29 1.10
CA LEU A 124 3.32 1.09 1.86
C LEU A 124 3.71 1.23 3.34
N ALA A 125 4.91 1.74 3.63
CA ALA A 125 5.33 2.04 5.00
C ALA A 125 4.36 3.00 5.69
N ALA A 126 3.93 4.07 5.02
CA ALA A 126 2.96 5.02 5.56
C ALA A 126 1.58 4.38 5.82
N LEU A 127 1.12 3.50 4.93
CA LEU A 127 -0.13 2.74 5.08
C LEU A 127 -0.07 1.81 6.30
N MET A 128 1.04 1.10 6.49
CA MET A 128 1.24 0.21 7.64
C MET A 128 1.21 0.98 8.97
N GLU A 129 1.82 2.18 9.02
CA GLU A 129 1.76 3.04 10.21
C GLU A 129 0.35 3.58 10.46
N ALA A 130 -0.37 3.96 9.39
CA ALA A 130 -1.76 4.38 9.52
C ALA A 130 -2.67 3.24 10.01
N ALA A 131 -2.52 2.03 9.48
CA ALA A 131 -3.26 0.85 9.94
C ALA A 131 -2.99 0.59 11.43
N ALA A 132 -1.71 0.60 11.84
CA ALA A 132 -1.34 0.44 13.25
C ALA A 132 -1.94 1.54 14.15
N HIS A 133 -1.97 2.79 13.67
CA HIS A 133 -2.57 3.92 14.40
C HIS A 133 -4.06 3.72 14.70
N PHE A 134 -4.82 3.14 13.76
CA PHE A 134 -6.24 2.84 13.94
C PHE A 134 -6.51 1.49 14.64
N GLY A 135 -5.45 0.78 15.03
CA GLY A 135 -5.54 -0.47 15.79
C GLY A 135 -5.74 -1.73 14.95
N CYS A 136 -5.44 -1.69 13.65
CA CYS A 136 -5.40 -2.90 12.82
C CYS A 136 -4.26 -3.82 13.28
N ASP A 137 -4.48 -5.14 13.25
CA ASP A 137 -3.40 -6.11 13.39
C ASP A 137 -2.57 -6.08 12.11
N LEU A 138 -1.46 -5.35 12.16
CA LEU A 138 -0.65 -5.09 10.98
C LEU A 138 -0.05 -6.38 10.38
N PRO A 139 0.62 -7.27 11.15
CA PRO A 139 1.08 -8.54 10.61
C PRO A 139 -0.02 -9.33 9.91
N GLU A 140 -1.21 -9.42 10.50
CA GLU A 140 -2.34 -10.11 9.90
C GLU A 140 -2.85 -9.40 8.65
N THR A 141 -3.01 -8.07 8.68
CA THR A 141 -3.48 -7.26 7.54
C THR A 141 -2.57 -7.43 6.32
N VAL A 142 -1.25 -7.40 6.52
CA VAL A 142 -0.26 -7.55 5.45
C VAL A 142 -0.24 -8.97 4.91
N ALA A 143 -0.35 -9.97 5.79
CA ALA A 143 -0.42 -11.38 5.39
C ALA A 143 -1.68 -11.65 4.56
N GLN A 144 -2.86 -11.22 5.04
CA GLN A 144 -4.13 -11.38 4.32
C GLN A 144 -4.09 -10.68 2.96
N ALA A 145 -3.53 -9.47 2.87
CA ALA A 145 -3.42 -8.76 1.61
C ALA A 145 -2.50 -9.49 0.60
N LYS A 146 -1.42 -10.11 1.09
CA LYS A 146 -0.52 -10.91 0.27
C LYS A 146 -1.21 -12.19 -0.21
N ASP A 147 -1.84 -12.93 0.70
CA ASP A 147 -2.54 -14.18 0.38
C ASP A 147 -3.63 -13.92 -0.65
N PHE A 148 -4.44 -12.87 -0.46
CA PHE A 148 -5.47 -12.46 -1.41
C PHE A 148 -4.88 -12.13 -2.79
N TYR A 149 -3.78 -11.37 -2.85
CA TYR A 149 -3.10 -11.06 -4.10
C TYR A 149 -2.60 -12.32 -4.83
N GLU A 150 -1.99 -13.26 -4.10
CA GLU A 150 -1.49 -14.51 -4.67
C GLU A 150 -2.63 -15.42 -5.17
N GLU A 151 -3.73 -15.49 -4.44
CA GLU A 151 -4.96 -16.18 -4.87
C GLU A 151 -5.51 -15.57 -6.16
N GLU A 152 -5.62 -14.24 -6.24
CA GLU A 152 -6.12 -13.55 -7.43
C GLU A 152 -5.23 -13.77 -8.66
N LYS A 153 -3.91 -13.74 -8.47
CA LYS A 153 -2.96 -13.99 -9.56
C LYS A 153 -3.07 -15.43 -10.08
N ALA A 154 -3.22 -16.40 -9.17
CA ALA A 154 -3.42 -17.80 -9.55
C ALA A 154 -4.74 -18.04 -10.28
N GLU A 155 -5.83 -17.35 -9.89
CA GLU A 155 -7.11 -17.40 -10.61
C GLU A 155 -6.99 -16.83 -12.03
N GLU A 156 -6.33 -15.68 -12.20
CA GLU A 156 -6.17 -15.04 -13.50
C GLU A 156 -5.32 -15.89 -14.47
N GLU A 157 -4.22 -16.48 -13.98
CA GLU A 157 -3.39 -17.41 -14.78
C GLU A 157 -4.20 -18.65 -15.21
N ALA A 158 -5.02 -19.22 -14.31
CA ALA A 158 -5.86 -20.37 -14.62
C ALA A 158 -6.99 -20.05 -15.63
N GLU A 159 -7.53 -18.83 -15.60
CA GLU A 159 -8.53 -18.35 -16.58
C GLU A 159 -7.90 -18.09 -17.96
N GLN A 160 -6.63 -17.68 -18.02
CA GLN A 160 -5.91 -17.45 -19.28
C GLN A 160 -5.46 -18.74 -19.99
N ASP A 161 -5.23 -19.81 -19.23
CA ASP A 161 -4.79 -21.13 -19.72
C ASP A 161 -5.96 -22.06 -20.15
N ALA A 162 -7.22 -21.66 -19.92
CA ALA A 162 -8.45 -22.43 -20.19
C ALA A 162 -9.12 -22.10 -21.53
#